data_AF-A0A831WZ85-F1
#
_entry.id   AF-A0A831WZ85-F1
#
_cell.length_a   1.000
_cell.length_b   1.000
_cell.length_c   1.000
_cell.angle_alpha   90.00
_cell.angle_beta   90.00
_cell.angle_gamma   90.00
#
_symmetry.space_group_name_H-M   'P 1'
#
loop_
_entity.id
_entity.type
_entity.pdbx_description
1 polymer ?
#
loop_
_entity_poly.entity_id
_entity_poly.type
_entity_poly.pdbx_seq_one_letter_code
_entity_poly.pdbx_strand_id
1 'polypeptide(L)'
;MNQSLKLIRLLALVGAALVFTGTTSAQEQPFRFAGTTCIRPPYLHCPDKDCPGDRVINQGNVVEMKTRRTYFLDYPCDLKKGEQVTFILSLHGGGSYGNWQRHYFPLLDYVDKYRLVVATPNSPTRSWSTADDEYLQNIVNFVIEQIGKENIKAFWLVGHSQGGMTSNRLVRTDFFKDKVDGWLSLSGGRLGGNPGRAANFGPPRAVTPGAGATGSAASGAQTASASGGSDRPGAPAGSSLAATMAALRELPAADFSFIYTTGRREIDDRGVPETSDWARKYNCGARRKTGEIVDTKAGYVYDSTRISQQNPAWGLLPGPGKAEVYVYPDCKDGRVVADVVRLDKGHTEGLEPQVTEELIKLMLSARGGKIQQAR
;
A
#
# COMPACT_ATOMS: atom_id res chain seq x y z
N MET A 1 29.16 -1.99 -82.77
CA MET A 1 29.46 -2.17 -81.33
C MET A 1 29.15 -0.95 -80.43
N ASN A 2 28.56 0.16 -80.91
CA ASN A 2 28.37 1.38 -80.09
C ASN A 2 26.92 1.79 -79.77
N GLN A 3 25.91 0.97 -80.09
CA GLN A 3 24.51 1.31 -79.81
C GLN A 3 23.85 0.46 -78.70
N SER A 4 24.34 -0.74 -78.40
CA SER A 4 23.75 -1.61 -77.36
C SER A 4 24.09 -1.22 -75.92
N LEU A 5 25.12 -0.39 -75.67
CA LEU A 5 25.50 0.01 -74.30
C LEU A 5 24.70 1.19 -73.73
N LYS A 6 23.97 1.95 -74.56
CA LYS A 6 23.19 3.11 -74.07
C LYS A 6 21.80 2.73 -73.54
N LEU A 7 21.24 1.60 -73.98
CA LEU A 7 19.92 1.14 -73.54
C LEU A 7 19.94 0.53 -72.14
N ILE A 8 21.07 -0.06 -71.73
CA ILE A 8 21.25 -0.64 -70.39
C ILE A 8 21.42 0.45 -69.31
N ARG A 9 21.98 1.62 -69.67
CA ARG A 9 22.07 2.76 -68.74
C ARG A 9 20.75 3.54 -68.57
N LEU A 10 19.83 3.44 -69.53
CA LEU A 10 18.52 4.11 -69.43
C LEU A 10 17.51 3.28 -68.61
N LEU A 11 17.64 1.96 -68.60
CA LEU A 11 16.84 1.08 -67.75
C LEU A 11 17.29 1.04 -66.28
N ALA A 12 18.48 1.57 -65.96
CA ALA A 12 18.95 1.73 -64.59
C ALA A 12 18.44 3.01 -63.88
N LEU A 13 17.76 3.91 -64.60
CA LEU A 13 17.28 5.20 -64.07
C LEU A 13 15.77 5.28 -63.84
N VAL A 14 15.01 4.24 -64.20
CA VAL A 14 13.55 4.17 -63.94
C VAL A 14 13.23 3.21 -62.76
N GLY A 15 14.21 2.47 -62.25
CA GLY A 15 14.09 1.56 -61.11
C GLY A 15 14.31 2.20 -59.73
N ALA A 16 14.11 3.52 -59.60
CA ALA A 16 14.22 4.25 -58.32
C ALA A 16 12.92 5.00 -57.97
N ALA A 17 11.78 4.48 -58.43
CA ALA A 17 10.46 4.89 -57.95
C ALA A 17 10.23 4.31 -56.54
N LEU A 18 10.72 5.05 -55.53
CA LEU A 18 10.05 5.31 -54.26
C LEU A 18 9.20 4.16 -53.70
N VAL A 19 9.84 3.05 -53.31
CA VAL A 19 9.31 2.19 -52.23
C VAL A 19 9.90 2.71 -50.92
N PHE A 20 9.57 3.98 -50.58
CA PHE A 20 9.43 4.32 -49.17
C PHE A 20 8.07 3.76 -48.77
N THR A 21 8.00 2.43 -48.59
CA THR A 21 7.02 1.87 -47.66
C THR A 21 7.34 2.54 -46.34
N GLY A 22 6.58 3.60 -46.04
CA GLY A 22 6.56 4.17 -44.72
C GLY A 22 6.29 3.00 -43.78
N THR A 23 7.32 2.56 -43.08
CA THR A 23 7.12 2.03 -41.74
C THR A 23 6.63 3.25 -40.95
N THR A 24 5.35 3.59 -41.11
CA THR A 24 4.58 4.12 -40.00
C THR A 24 4.82 3.13 -38.90
N SER A 25 5.81 3.42 -38.05
CA SER A 25 5.85 2.89 -36.70
C SER A 25 4.45 3.19 -36.20
N ALA A 26 3.57 2.18 -36.19
CA ALA A 26 2.30 2.30 -35.53
C ALA A 26 2.67 2.68 -34.10
N GLN A 27 2.51 3.96 -33.76
CA GLN A 27 2.75 4.44 -32.42
C GLN A 27 1.69 3.70 -31.60
N GLU A 28 2.11 2.59 -30.97
CA GLU A 28 1.23 1.83 -30.10
C GLU A 28 0.67 2.81 -29.09
N GLN A 29 -0.66 2.98 -29.14
CA GLN A 29 -1.33 3.88 -28.23
C GLN A 29 -1.10 3.36 -26.81
N PRO A 30 -0.72 4.24 -25.86
CA PRO A 30 -0.58 3.83 -24.47
C PRO A 30 -1.87 3.17 -23.98
N PHE A 31 -1.72 2.12 -23.20
CA PHE A 31 -2.79 1.48 -22.46
C PHE A 31 -3.54 2.51 -21.60
N ARG A 32 -4.86 2.38 -21.56
CA ARG A 32 -5.76 3.19 -20.73
C ARG A 32 -6.76 2.28 -20.04
N PHE A 33 -6.87 2.42 -18.72
CA PHE A 33 -7.96 1.80 -17.97
C PHE A 33 -9.30 2.42 -18.37
N ALA A 34 -10.34 1.60 -18.49
CA ALA A 34 -11.69 2.10 -18.68
C ALA A 34 -12.13 2.99 -17.50
N GLY A 35 -12.87 4.06 -17.78
CA GLY A 35 -13.47 4.92 -16.75
C GLY A 35 -12.51 5.87 -16.03
N THR A 36 -11.25 6.00 -16.49
CA THR A 36 -10.29 6.95 -15.93
C THR A 36 -9.34 7.50 -17.00
N THR A 37 -8.86 8.73 -16.80
CA THR A 37 -7.79 9.31 -17.62
C THR A 37 -6.50 9.32 -16.82
N CYS A 38 -5.39 8.92 -17.46
CA CYS A 38 -4.09 9.09 -16.84
C CYS A 38 -3.61 10.52 -17.05
N ILE A 39 -3.33 11.22 -15.96
CA ILE A 39 -2.87 12.61 -15.97
C ILE A 39 -1.60 12.79 -15.15
N ARG A 40 -0.79 13.80 -15.49
CA ARG A 40 0.44 14.18 -14.79
C ARG A 40 0.42 15.68 -14.44
N PRO A 41 0.66 16.06 -13.17
CA PRO A 41 0.77 15.19 -11.99
C PRO A 41 -0.54 14.42 -11.73
N PRO A 42 -0.51 13.32 -10.94
CA PRO A 42 -1.70 12.53 -10.66
C PRO A 42 -2.83 13.38 -10.06
N TYR A 43 -4.08 13.02 -10.36
CA TYR A 43 -5.27 13.73 -9.88
C TYR A 43 -5.23 13.92 -8.36
N LEU A 44 -5.45 15.15 -7.88
CA LEU A 44 -5.43 15.50 -6.45
C LEU A 44 -4.16 15.07 -5.69
N HIS A 45 -3.01 15.06 -6.37
CA HIS A 45 -1.70 14.95 -5.75
C HIS A 45 -1.38 16.20 -4.91
N CYS A 46 -0.89 16.05 -3.69
CA CYS A 46 -0.49 17.15 -2.82
C CYS A 46 0.83 17.77 -3.33
N PRO A 47 0.98 19.10 -3.43
CA PRO A 47 2.17 19.71 -4.02
C PRO A 47 3.40 19.60 -3.10
N ASP A 48 3.17 19.50 -1.79
CA ASP A 48 4.19 19.40 -0.74
C ASP A 48 3.53 18.82 0.53
N LYS A 49 4.28 18.80 1.64
CA LYS A 49 3.79 18.51 2.99
C LYS A 49 2.57 19.35 3.39
N ASP A 50 1.89 18.90 4.44
CA ASP A 50 0.70 19.54 5.00
C ASP A 50 -0.48 19.57 4.01
N CYS A 51 -0.77 18.41 3.42
CA CYS A 51 -1.79 18.32 2.39
C CYS A 51 -3.17 18.86 2.83
N PRO A 52 -3.83 19.70 2.01
CA PRO A 52 -5.12 20.29 2.34
C PRO A 52 -6.23 19.28 2.66
N GLY A 53 -7.10 19.64 3.61
CA GLY A 53 -8.21 18.82 4.09
C GLY A 53 -9.18 18.38 2.99
N ASP A 54 -9.60 19.31 2.14
CA ASP A 54 -10.48 19.08 0.98
C ASP A 54 -9.90 18.08 -0.02
N ARG A 55 -8.56 18.06 -0.16
CA ARG A 55 -7.84 17.10 -0.99
C ARG A 55 -7.82 15.72 -0.38
N VAL A 56 -7.48 15.60 0.90
CA VAL A 56 -7.31 14.27 1.56
C VAL A 56 -8.62 13.51 1.74
N ILE A 57 -9.76 14.22 1.87
CA ILE A 57 -11.08 13.58 2.03
C ILE A 57 -11.72 13.11 0.71
N ASN A 58 -11.12 13.45 -0.44
CA ASN A 58 -11.67 13.04 -1.73
C ASN A 58 -11.62 11.50 -1.86
N GLN A 59 -12.67 10.94 -2.47
CA GLN A 59 -12.90 9.49 -2.50
C GLN A 59 -12.42 8.82 -3.79
N GLY A 60 -11.93 9.58 -4.77
CA GLY A 60 -11.36 9.04 -6.00
C GLY A 60 -12.14 9.38 -7.26
N ASN A 61 -11.48 9.16 -8.40
CA ASN A 61 -11.96 9.49 -9.74
C ASN A 61 -12.54 8.29 -10.49
N VAL A 62 -12.37 7.07 -9.98
CA VAL A 62 -12.88 5.85 -10.61
C VAL A 62 -14.07 5.33 -9.83
N VAL A 63 -15.14 4.94 -10.53
CA VAL A 63 -16.35 4.35 -9.93
C VAL A 63 -16.29 2.83 -10.10
N GLU A 64 -16.33 2.08 -9.01
CA GLU A 64 -16.59 0.64 -9.06
C GLU A 64 -18.08 0.42 -9.33
N MET A 65 -18.40 -0.19 -10.47
CA MET A 65 -19.75 -0.12 -11.04
C MET A 65 -20.80 -0.92 -10.27
N LYS A 66 -20.44 -1.99 -9.56
CA LYS A 66 -21.39 -2.83 -8.83
C LYS A 66 -21.85 -2.19 -7.52
N THR A 67 -20.91 -1.65 -6.75
CA THR A 67 -21.19 -1.01 -5.46
C THR A 67 -21.34 0.51 -5.55
N ARG A 68 -21.02 1.10 -6.72
CA ARG A 68 -21.03 2.55 -7.00
C ARG A 68 -20.09 3.37 -6.11
N ARG A 69 -19.18 2.71 -5.40
CA ARG A 69 -18.15 3.33 -4.56
C ARG A 69 -16.98 3.76 -5.41
N THR A 70 -16.34 4.86 -5.03
CA THR A 70 -15.20 5.41 -5.78
C THR A 70 -13.86 4.99 -5.19
N TYR A 71 -12.81 5.01 -6.01
CA TYR A 71 -11.43 4.79 -5.61
C TYR A 71 -10.47 5.59 -6.51
N PHE A 72 -9.22 5.75 -6.07
CA PHE A 72 -8.14 6.26 -6.93
C PHE A 72 -7.45 5.12 -7.66
N LEU A 73 -7.09 5.35 -8.91
CA LEU A 73 -6.29 4.42 -9.71
C LEU A 73 -5.13 5.18 -10.36
N ASP A 74 -3.92 4.90 -9.88
CA ASP A 74 -2.68 5.48 -10.41
C ASP A 74 -1.89 4.44 -11.20
N TYR A 75 -1.37 4.84 -12.35
CA TYR A 75 -0.60 3.97 -13.24
C TYR A 75 0.27 4.81 -14.20
N PRO A 76 1.27 4.21 -14.87
CA PRO A 76 2.07 4.92 -15.85
C PRO A 76 1.25 5.42 -17.03
N CYS A 77 1.38 6.69 -17.39
CA CYS A 77 0.61 7.24 -18.50
C CYS A 77 1.12 6.80 -19.87
N ASP A 78 2.30 6.20 -19.93
CA ASP A 78 2.94 5.58 -21.07
C ASP A 78 2.93 4.03 -20.96
N LEU A 79 2.06 3.45 -20.10
CA LEU A 79 1.93 2.00 -19.96
C LEU A 79 1.63 1.37 -21.32
N LYS A 80 2.40 0.35 -21.72
CA LYS A 80 2.19 -0.34 -22.99
C LYS A 80 1.26 -1.54 -22.78
N LYS A 81 0.55 -1.94 -23.84
CA LYS A 81 -0.24 -3.17 -23.81
C LYS A 81 0.69 -4.37 -23.65
N GLY A 82 0.36 -5.31 -22.77
CA GLY A 82 1.18 -6.49 -22.49
C GLY A 82 2.41 -6.21 -21.61
N GLU A 83 2.59 -4.98 -21.13
CA GLU A 83 3.69 -4.66 -20.22
C GLU A 83 3.40 -5.20 -18.82
N GLN A 84 4.40 -5.86 -18.22
CA GLN A 84 4.25 -6.39 -16.88
C GLN A 84 4.29 -5.29 -15.82
N VAL A 85 3.37 -5.36 -14.86
CA VAL A 85 3.25 -4.39 -13.75
C VAL A 85 3.20 -5.09 -12.40
N THR A 86 3.54 -4.35 -11.34
CA THR A 86 3.18 -4.74 -9.97
C THR A 86 1.88 -4.04 -9.58
N PHE A 87 0.86 -4.83 -9.26
CA PHE A 87 -0.42 -4.32 -8.79
C PHE A 87 -0.42 -4.20 -7.27
N ILE A 88 -0.93 -3.07 -6.77
CA ILE A 88 -1.00 -2.75 -5.34
C ILE A 88 -2.42 -2.31 -4.99
N LEU A 89 -3.03 -2.96 -3.99
CA LEU A 89 -4.25 -2.47 -3.33
C LEU A 89 -3.87 -1.84 -2.00
N SER A 90 -4.01 -0.50 -1.88
CA SER A 90 -3.54 0.28 -0.74
C SER A 90 -4.68 0.76 0.15
N LEU A 91 -4.79 0.19 1.35
CA LEU A 91 -5.91 0.38 2.27
C LEU A 91 -5.59 1.41 3.36
N HIS A 92 -6.48 2.38 3.52
CA HIS A 92 -6.32 3.43 4.53
C HIS A 92 -6.53 2.92 5.96
N GLY A 93 -6.01 3.65 6.95
CA GLY A 93 -6.22 3.37 8.37
C GLY A 93 -7.58 3.81 8.90
N GLY A 94 -7.91 3.39 10.12
CA GLY A 94 -9.19 3.74 10.75
C GLY A 94 -9.32 5.25 10.97
N GLY A 95 -10.48 5.81 10.64
CA GLY A 95 -10.77 7.24 10.73
C GLY A 95 -10.22 8.10 9.58
N SER A 96 -9.44 7.51 8.65
CA SER A 96 -8.85 8.21 7.50
C SER A 96 -9.62 7.92 6.20
N TYR A 97 -9.03 8.32 5.06
CA TYR A 97 -9.64 8.29 3.73
C TYR A 97 -8.66 7.70 2.70
N GLY A 98 -9.21 7.28 1.55
CA GLY A 98 -8.41 6.79 0.42
C GLY A 98 -7.31 7.76 -0.01
N ASN A 99 -7.63 9.04 -0.27
CA ASN A 99 -6.59 9.98 -0.69
C ASN A 99 -5.61 10.35 0.43
N TRP A 100 -6.00 10.23 1.70
CA TRP A 100 -5.05 10.33 2.82
C TRP A 100 -4.03 9.19 2.77
N GLN A 101 -4.47 7.94 2.57
CA GLN A 101 -3.58 6.79 2.41
C GLN A 101 -2.65 6.92 1.20
N ARG A 102 -3.19 7.42 0.08
CA ARG A 102 -2.44 7.69 -1.15
C ARG A 102 -1.27 8.63 -0.90
N HIS A 103 -1.34 9.51 0.09
CA HIS A 103 -0.27 10.44 0.46
C HIS A 103 0.48 10.04 1.75
N TYR A 104 -0.09 9.15 2.56
CA TYR A 104 0.60 8.53 3.70
C TYR A 104 1.68 7.57 3.21
N PHE A 105 1.40 6.79 2.18
CA PHE A 105 2.39 5.99 1.47
C PHE A 105 2.33 6.34 -0.02
N PRO A 106 3.11 7.36 -0.45
CA PRO A 106 2.96 8.01 -1.76
C PRO A 106 3.51 7.18 -2.93
N LEU A 107 2.93 6.01 -3.15
CA LEU A 107 3.20 5.15 -4.30
C LEU A 107 2.95 5.86 -5.64
N LEU A 108 2.04 6.85 -5.67
CA LEU A 108 1.73 7.62 -6.86
C LEU A 108 2.93 8.38 -7.44
N ASP A 109 3.92 8.73 -6.62
CA ASP A 109 5.14 9.41 -7.06
C ASP A 109 6.08 8.45 -7.81
N TYR A 110 5.83 7.15 -7.72
CA TYR A 110 6.72 6.08 -8.13
C TYR A 110 6.13 5.18 -9.21
N VAL A 111 4.88 5.40 -9.62
CA VAL A 111 4.20 4.55 -10.61
C VAL A 111 4.98 4.47 -11.92
N ASP A 112 5.54 5.57 -12.43
CA ASP A 112 6.31 5.56 -13.68
C ASP A 112 7.64 4.84 -13.53
N LYS A 113 8.38 5.17 -12.46
CA LYS A 113 9.73 4.65 -12.21
C LYS A 113 9.73 3.13 -12.02
N TYR A 114 8.67 2.59 -11.41
CA TYR A 114 8.60 1.19 -11.02
C TYR A 114 7.49 0.39 -11.70
N ARG A 115 6.77 1.00 -12.66
CA ARG A 115 5.67 0.38 -13.40
C ARG A 115 4.60 -0.20 -12.46
N LEU A 116 4.14 0.63 -11.53
CA LEU A 116 3.15 0.24 -10.53
C LEU A 116 1.74 0.60 -11.01
N VAL A 117 0.80 -0.31 -10.79
CA VAL A 117 -0.63 -0.01 -10.84
C VAL A 117 -1.13 0.01 -9.41
N VAL A 118 -1.69 1.12 -8.96
CA VAL A 118 -2.07 1.32 -7.55
C VAL A 118 -3.55 1.67 -7.47
N ALA A 119 -4.32 0.82 -6.82
CA ALA A 119 -5.70 1.13 -6.45
C ALA A 119 -5.74 1.54 -4.97
N THR A 120 -6.29 2.72 -4.69
CA THR A 120 -6.47 3.23 -3.32
C THR A 120 -7.97 3.46 -3.04
N PRO A 121 -8.66 2.44 -2.51
CA PRO A 121 -10.09 2.50 -2.22
C PRO A 121 -10.42 3.32 -0.97
N ASN A 122 -11.71 3.68 -0.84
CA ASN A 122 -12.24 4.38 0.32
C ASN A 122 -13.36 3.59 1.01
N SER A 123 -13.31 3.48 2.35
CA SER A 123 -14.44 2.98 3.16
C SER A 123 -15.41 4.11 3.53
N PRO A 124 -16.72 3.98 3.26
CA PRO A 124 -17.74 4.95 3.69
C PRO A 124 -17.76 5.19 5.20
N THR A 125 -17.48 4.15 5.99
CA THR A 125 -17.47 4.23 7.46
C THR A 125 -16.10 4.63 8.01
N ARG A 126 -15.13 4.92 7.13
CA ARG A 126 -13.72 5.19 7.47
C ARG A 126 -13.08 4.05 8.27
N SER A 127 -13.61 2.84 8.14
CA SER A 127 -13.10 1.62 8.73
C SER A 127 -13.46 0.45 7.82
N TRP A 128 -12.56 -0.50 7.66
CA TRP A 128 -12.81 -1.68 6.84
C TRP A 128 -13.52 -2.80 7.61
N SER A 129 -14.50 -3.43 6.98
CA SER A 129 -15.29 -4.56 7.50
C SER A 129 -15.51 -5.59 6.41
N THR A 130 -16.14 -6.72 6.72
CA THR A 130 -16.51 -7.73 5.71
C THR A 130 -17.53 -7.19 4.70
N ALA A 131 -18.31 -6.16 5.05
CA ALA A 131 -19.22 -5.48 4.12
C ALA A 131 -18.48 -4.74 2.99
N ASP A 132 -17.16 -4.54 3.12
CA ASP A 132 -16.32 -3.94 2.09
C ASP A 132 -15.69 -4.97 1.15
N ASP A 133 -15.74 -6.27 1.48
CA ASP A 133 -14.96 -7.29 0.78
C ASP A 133 -15.37 -7.41 -0.69
N GLU A 134 -16.67 -7.37 -1.01
CA GLU A 134 -17.14 -7.42 -2.40
C GLU A 134 -16.59 -6.25 -3.23
N TYR A 135 -16.63 -5.05 -2.67
CA TYR A 135 -16.09 -3.85 -3.32
C TYR A 135 -14.58 -3.97 -3.59
N LEU A 136 -13.81 -4.48 -2.62
CA LEU A 136 -12.37 -4.68 -2.79
C LEU A 136 -12.06 -5.77 -3.83
N GLN A 137 -12.84 -6.85 -3.84
CA GLN A 137 -12.72 -7.92 -4.84
C GLN A 137 -13.05 -7.42 -6.25
N ASN A 138 -14.09 -6.59 -6.39
CA ASN A 138 -14.48 -5.99 -7.67
C ASN A 138 -13.36 -5.11 -8.25
N ILE A 139 -12.67 -4.32 -7.42
CA ILE A 139 -11.51 -3.53 -7.86
C ILE A 139 -10.38 -4.44 -8.36
N VAL A 140 -10.05 -5.49 -7.61
CA VAL A 140 -9.00 -6.44 -7.99
C VAL A 140 -9.34 -7.13 -9.31
N ASN A 141 -10.57 -7.63 -9.47
CA ASN A 141 -11.03 -8.26 -10.71
C ASN A 141 -10.97 -7.27 -11.87
N PHE A 142 -11.46 -6.04 -11.69
CA PHE A 142 -11.39 -5.01 -12.71
C PHE A 142 -9.95 -4.76 -13.19
N VAL A 143 -8.99 -4.61 -12.27
CA VAL A 143 -7.59 -4.39 -12.65
C VAL A 143 -7.01 -5.59 -13.40
N ILE A 144 -7.26 -6.81 -12.92
CA ILE A 144 -6.80 -8.05 -13.57
C ILE A 144 -7.40 -8.19 -14.98
N GLU A 145 -8.70 -7.94 -15.13
CA GLU A 145 -9.41 -8.04 -16.41
C GLU A 145 -8.91 -7.00 -17.42
N GLN A 146 -8.62 -5.77 -16.98
CA GLN A 146 -8.15 -4.70 -17.86
C GLN A 146 -6.69 -4.90 -18.28
N ILE A 147 -5.82 -5.36 -17.38
CA ILE A 147 -4.39 -5.54 -17.67
C ILE A 147 -4.08 -6.90 -18.30
N GLY A 148 -4.86 -7.93 -18.01
CA GLY A 148 -4.56 -9.33 -18.31
C GLY A 148 -3.74 -9.97 -17.19
N LYS A 149 -4.16 -11.15 -16.72
CA LYS A 149 -3.54 -11.83 -15.58
C LYS A 149 -2.07 -12.17 -15.83
N GLU A 150 -1.72 -12.46 -17.07
CA GLU A 150 -0.35 -12.72 -17.53
C GLU A 150 0.59 -11.51 -17.36
N ASN A 151 0.04 -10.29 -17.34
CA ASN A 151 0.80 -9.05 -17.21
C ASN A 151 0.88 -8.55 -15.76
N ILE A 152 0.28 -9.25 -14.79
CA ILE A 152 0.44 -8.94 -13.37
C ILE A 152 1.61 -9.75 -12.81
N LYS A 153 2.79 -9.11 -12.73
CA LYS A 153 4.02 -9.73 -12.21
C LYS A 153 3.89 -10.12 -10.74
N ALA A 154 3.27 -9.23 -9.95
CA ALA A 154 3.03 -9.45 -8.53
C ALA A 154 1.82 -8.64 -8.07
N PHE A 155 1.09 -9.18 -7.09
CA PHE A 155 0.01 -8.47 -6.41
C PHE A 155 0.29 -8.32 -4.91
N TRP A 156 0.23 -7.08 -4.45
CA TRP A 156 0.47 -6.70 -3.07
C TRP A 156 -0.75 -6.08 -2.40
N LEU A 157 -1.01 -6.52 -1.18
CA LEU A 157 -1.83 -5.75 -0.25
C LEU A 157 -0.92 -4.81 0.54
N VAL A 158 -1.32 -3.55 0.63
CA VAL A 158 -0.66 -2.56 1.47
C VAL A 158 -1.72 -1.96 2.38
N GLY A 159 -1.40 -1.72 3.65
CA GLY A 159 -2.36 -1.01 4.48
C GLY A 159 -1.77 -0.35 5.71
N HIS A 160 -2.25 0.86 6.00
CA HIS A 160 -1.94 1.56 7.23
C HIS A 160 -2.85 1.15 8.36
N SER A 161 -2.31 0.90 9.56
CA SER A 161 -3.08 0.70 10.78
C SER A 161 -4.20 -0.34 10.60
N GLN A 162 -5.46 0.05 10.72
CA GLN A 162 -6.64 -0.78 10.48
C GLN A 162 -6.75 -1.34 9.04
N GLY A 163 -6.20 -0.66 8.03
CA GLY A 163 -6.03 -1.19 6.67
C GLY A 163 -4.99 -2.31 6.60
N GLY A 164 -3.91 -2.23 7.39
CA GLY A 164 -2.94 -3.32 7.52
C GLY A 164 -3.53 -4.54 8.23
N MET A 165 -4.26 -4.31 9.32
CA MET A 165 -5.05 -5.34 10.00
C MET A 165 -6.08 -6.01 9.09
N THR A 166 -6.70 -5.21 8.20
CA THR A 166 -7.63 -5.72 7.19
C THR A 166 -6.92 -6.56 6.15
N SER A 167 -5.70 -6.19 5.75
CA SER A 167 -4.89 -7.01 4.85
C SER A 167 -4.62 -8.41 5.44
N ASN A 168 -4.36 -8.52 6.75
CA ASN A 168 -4.27 -9.82 7.45
C ASN A 168 -5.57 -10.63 7.37
N ARG A 169 -6.74 -9.98 7.46
CA ARG A 169 -8.04 -10.65 7.25
C ARG A 169 -8.18 -11.12 5.81
N LEU A 170 -7.89 -10.25 4.84
CA LEU A 170 -8.08 -10.52 3.43
C LEU A 170 -7.22 -11.70 2.96
N VAL A 171 -5.94 -11.78 3.30
CA VAL A 171 -5.07 -12.91 2.89
C VAL A 171 -5.53 -14.28 3.40
N ARG A 172 -6.51 -14.34 4.30
CA ARG A 172 -7.11 -15.57 4.82
C ARG A 172 -8.39 -15.97 4.09
N THR A 173 -8.92 -15.14 3.21
CA THR A 173 -10.13 -15.46 2.45
C THR A 173 -9.78 -16.23 1.17
N ASP A 174 -10.75 -16.99 0.68
CA ASP A 174 -10.58 -17.77 -0.56
C ASP A 174 -10.23 -16.91 -1.77
N PHE A 175 -10.74 -15.68 -1.83
CA PHE A 175 -10.45 -14.80 -2.94
C PHE A 175 -8.97 -14.40 -3.01
N PHE A 176 -8.37 -14.01 -1.89
CA PHE A 176 -7.04 -13.39 -1.85
C PHE A 176 -5.90 -14.37 -1.56
N LYS A 177 -6.14 -15.48 -0.84
CA LYS A 177 -5.08 -16.41 -0.41
C LYS A 177 -4.18 -16.89 -1.56
N ASP A 178 -4.78 -17.12 -2.72
CA ASP A 178 -4.12 -17.64 -3.93
C ASP A 178 -3.77 -16.55 -4.94
N LYS A 179 -3.98 -15.26 -4.62
CA LYS A 179 -3.66 -14.12 -5.51
C LYS A 179 -2.56 -13.21 -4.96
N VAL A 180 -2.49 -13.05 -3.65
CA VAL A 180 -1.58 -12.08 -3.00
C VAL A 180 -0.18 -12.66 -2.88
N ASP A 181 0.77 -12.04 -3.57
CA ASP A 181 2.20 -12.38 -3.53
C ASP A 181 2.91 -11.78 -2.32
N GLY A 182 2.43 -10.63 -1.83
CA GLY A 182 2.99 -9.98 -0.67
C GLY A 182 2.04 -9.06 0.10
N TRP A 183 2.37 -8.83 1.36
CA TRP A 183 1.69 -7.88 2.24
C TRP A 183 2.70 -6.92 2.88
N LEU A 184 2.49 -5.62 2.68
CA LEU A 184 3.20 -4.55 3.38
C LEU A 184 2.28 -3.92 4.45
N SER A 185 2.61 -4.15 5.72
CA SER A 185 1.89 -3.62 6.87
C SER A 185 2.53 -2.32 7.34
N LEU A 186 1.82 -1.20 7.18
CA LEU A 186 2.26 0.11 7.67
C LEU A 186 1.64 0.35 9.05
N SER A 187 2.33 -0.04 10.10
CA SER A 187 1.87 0.08 11.51
C SER A 187 0.58 -0.69 11.82
N GLY A 188 0.15 -1.60 10.93
CA GLY A 188 -1.06 -2.41 11.05
C GLY A 188 -0.87 -3.76 11.73
N GLY A 189 0.33 -4.02 12.26
CA GLY A 189 0.71 -5.26 12.92
C GLY A 189 1.79 -6.04 12.17
N ARG A 190 2.65 -6.70 12.94
CA ARG A 190 3.74 -7.52 12.47
C ARG A 190 3.39 -9.01 12.59
N LEU A 191 3.58 -9.78 11.52
CA LEU A 191 3.50 -11.23 11.57
C LEU A 191 4.75 -11.83 12.21
N GLY A 192 4.54 -12.80 13.10
CA GLY A 192 5.62 -13.52 13.78
C GLY A 192 6.21 -12.79 14.99
N GLY A 193 5.38 -12.02 15.70
CA GLY A 193 5.75 -11.34 16.94
C GLY A 193 5.52 -9.84 16.83
N ASN A 194 4.37 -9.37 17.33
CA ASN A 194 4.08 -7.95 17.38
C ASN A 194 4.97 -7.25 18.41
N PRO A 195 5.54 -6.07 18.08
CA PRO A 195 6.16 -5.25 19.11
C PRO A 195 5.11 -4.82 20.14
N GLY A 196 5.54 -4.62 21.38
CA GLY A 196 4.69 -3.94 22.35
C GLY A 196 4.48 -2.48 21.95
N ARG A 197 3.37 -1.90 22.37
CA ARG A 197 3.02 -0.50 22.07
C ARG A 197 3.57 0.43 23.15
N ALA A 198 3.96 1.63 22.76
CA ALA A 198 4.31 2.68 23.70
C ALA A 198 3.15 2.93 24.68
N ALA A 199 3.45 3.21 25.95
CA ALA A 199 2.44 3.35 27.00
C ALA A 199 1.43 4.49 26.73
N ASN A 200 1.88 5.53 26.02
CA ASN A 200 1.08 6.66 25.60
C ASN A 200 0.50 6.50 24.18
N PHE A 201 0.57 5.32 23.55
CA PHE A 201 0.07 5.15 22.18
C PHE A 201 -1.43 5.43 22.06
N GLY A 202 -1.79 6.13 20.99
CA GLY A 202 -3.18 6.43 20.62
C GLY A 202 -3.43 7.93 20.42
N PRO A 203 -4.58 8.31 19.85
CA PRO A 203 -4.91 9.72 19.69
C PRO A 203 -4.91 10.41 21.06
N PRO A 204 -4.50 11.68 21.12
CA PRO A 204 -4.53 12.47 22.34
C PRO A 204 -5.92 12.41 23.00
N ARG A 205 -5.96 12.14 24.31
CA ARG A 205 -7.22 12.17 25.06
C ARG A 205 -7.61 13.63 25.25
N ALA A 206 -8.84 13.98 24.87
CA ALA A 206 -9.40 15.27 25.23
C ALA A 206 -9.40 15.39 26.76
N VAL A 207 -8.61 16.33 27.29
CA VAL A 207 -8.69 16.70 28.70
C VAL A 207 -9.99 17.46 28.86
N THR A 208 -10.99 16.85 29.49
CA THR A 208 -12.20 17.57 29.91
C THR A 208 -11.77 18.59 30.98
N PRO A 209 -11.89 19.91 30.76
CA PRO A 209 -11.60 20.89 31.80
C PRO A 209 -12.67 20.75 32.89
N GLY A 210 -12.30 20.22 34.05
CA GLY A 210 -13.22 20.17 35.21
C GLY A 210 -13.02 19.06 36.23
N ALA A 211 -12.24 18.01 35.96
CA ALA A 211 -11.93 17.01 36.98
C ALA A 211 -10.62 17.38 37.69
N GLY A 212 -10.77 18.08 38.82
CA GLY A 212 -9.67 18.43 39.71
C GLY A 212 -8.85 17.22 40.17
N ALA A 213 -7.60 17.49 40.46
CA ALA A 213 -6.63 16.52 40.95
C ALA A 213 -7.08 15.84 42.25
N THR A 214 -7.14 14.52 42.25
CA THR A 214 -6.79 13.69 43.41
C THR A 214 -6.02 12.49 42.90
N GLY A 215 -4.73 12.43 43.24
CA GLY A 215 -3.89 11.29 42.92
C GLY A 215 -4.36 10.04 43.64
N SER A 216 -4.25 8.89 42.97
CA SER A 216 -3.85 7.63 43.59
C SER A 216 -3.54 6.60 42.51
N ALA A 217 -2.36 6.01 42.60
CA ALA A 217 -1.99 4.79 41.92
C ALA A 217 -2.82 3.63 42.51
N ALA A 218 -3.54 2.89 41.66
CA ALA A 218 -3.90 1.50 41.92
C ALA A 218 -4.33 0.79 40.64
N SER A 219 -3.65 -0.31 40.37
CA SER A 219 -4.01 -1.43 39.51
C SER A 219 -5.46 -1.88 39.67
N GLY A 220 -6.10 -2.32 38.58
CA GLY A 220 -7.31 -3.14 38.68
C GLY A 220 -8.11 -3.19 37.40
N ALA A 221 -8.40 -4.42 36.95
CA ALA A 221 -9.24 -4.74 35.81
C ALA A 221 -10.58 -3.99 35.82
N GLN A 222 -10.94 -3.36 34.70
CA GLN A 222 -12.30 -2.88 34.49
C GLN A 222 -13.09 -3.95 33.73
N THR A 223 -13.88 -4.67 34.51
CA THR A 223 -15.06 -5.42 34.10
C THR A 223 -16.05 -4.48 33.40
N ALA A 224 -16.37 -4.77 32.15
CA ALA A 224 -17.42 -4.08 31.41
C ALA A 224 -18.78 -4.48 31.99
N SER A 225 -19.45 -3.54 32.65
CA SER A 225 -20.85 -3.69 33.08
C SER A 225 -21.78 -3.48 31.88
N ALA A 226 -22.49 -4.53 31.53
CA ALA A 226 -23.64 -4.49 30.64
C ALA A 226 -24.87 -3.92 31.37
N SER A 227 -25.61 -3.02 30.72
CA SER A 227 -27.06 -2.88 30.94
C SER A 227 -27.74 -2.07 29.82
N GLY A 228 -28.89 -2.57 29.37
CA GLY A 228 -29.93 -1.79 28.67
C GLY A 228 -30.17 -2.16 27.21
N GLY A 229 -31.15 -3.03 26.95
CA GLY A 229 -31.43 -3.63 25.63
C GLY A 229 -32.41 -2.88 24.73
N SER A 230 -32.48 -3.34 23.49
CA SER A 230 -33.71 -3.40 22.67
C SER A 230 -33.44 -4.24 21.42
N ASP A 231 -34.28 -5.25 21.20
CA ASP A 231 -34.26 -6.20 20.09
C ASP A 231 -34.14 -5.54 18.72
N ARG A 232 -33.06 -5.89 18.00
CA ARG A 232 -32.98 -5.81 16.54
C ARG A 232 -32.37 -7.12 16.02
N PRO A 233 -32.92 -7.73 14.95
CA PRO A 233 -32.35 -8.93 14.36
C PRO A 233 -30.91 -8.64 13.92
N GLY A 234 -30.00 -9.50 14.37
CA GLY A 234 -28.56 -9.29 14.37
C GLY A 234 -27.98 -9.05 12.97
N ALA A 235 -27.37 -7.89 12.79
CA ALA A 235 -26.36 -7.69 11.76
C ALA A 235 -25.16 -8.61 12.06
N PRO A 236 -24.50 -9.20 11.04
CA PRO A 236 -23.32 -10.04 11.28
C PRO A 236 -22.24 -9.22 11.98
N ALA A 237 -21.67 -9.80 13.04
CA ALA A 237 -20.68 -9.18 13.89
C ALA A 237 -19.48 -8.69 13.08
N GLY A 238 -19.35 -7.38 12.92
CA GLY A 238 -18.07 -6.77 12.54
C GLY A 238 -17.04 -7.18 13.57
N SER A 239 -15.90 -7.75 13.13
CA SER A 239 -14.84 -8.14 14.04
C SER A 239 -14.40 -6.91 14.84
N SER A 240 -14.49 -6.97 16.17
CA SER A 240 -14.00 -5.90 17.03
C SER A 240 -12.50 -5.69 16.80
N LEU A 241 -12.01 -4.47 17.03
CA LEU A 241 -10.58 -4.16 16.94
C LEU A 241 -9.71 -5.16 17.73
N ALA A 242 -10.21 -5.63 18.87
CA ALA A 242 -9.55 -6.66 19.69
C ALA A 242 -9.42 -8.00 18.95
N ALA A 243 -10.47 -8.46 18.26
CA ALA A 243 -10.42 -9.69 17.47
C ALA A 243 -9.43 -9.57 16.30
N THR A 244 -9.41 -8.43 15.61
CA THR A 244 -8.47 -8.20 14.50
C THR A 244 -7.02 -8.14 14.98
N MET A 245 -6.77 -7.53 16.16
CA MET A 245 -5.46 -7.53 16.80
C MET A 245 -5.03 -8.92 17.27
N ALA A 246 -5.96 -9.73 17.79
CA ALA A 246 -5.69 -11.11 18.18
C ALA A 246 -5.29 -11.97 16.97
N ALA A 247 -5.96 -11.78 15.82
CA ALA A 247 -5.66 -12.51 14.59
C ALA A 247 -4.25 -12.25 14.02
N LEU A 248 -3.54 -11.22 14.47
CA LEU A 248 -2.13 -10.98 14.10
C LEU A 248 -1.15 -11.91 14.84
N ARG A 249 -1.59 -12.58 15.91
CA ARG A 249 -0.76 -13.54 16.67
C ARG A 249 -0.64 -14.88 15.96
N GLU A 250 -1.66 -15.23 15.17
CA GLU A 250 -1.68 -16.45 14.38
C GLU A 250 -1.12 -16.18 12.99
N LEU A 251 -0.25 -17.06 12.50
CA LEU A 251 0.28 -16.92 11.15
C LEU A 251 -0.77 -17.38 10.12
N PRO A 252 -1.00 -16.62 9.03
CA PRO A 252 -1.82 -17.09 7.93
C PRO A 252 -1.27 -18.38 7.31
N ALA A 253 -2.17 -19.27 6.88
CA ALA A 253 -1.79 -20.49 6.16
C ALA A 253 -1.20 -20.15 4.78
N ALA A 254 -1.82 -19.21 4.07
CA ALA A 254 -1.38 -18.74 2.76
C ALA A 254 0.07 -18.26 2.77
N ASP A 255 0.78 -18.46 1.65
CA ASP A 255 2.19 -18.09 1.56
C ASP A 255 2.44 -16.81 0.78
N PHE A 256 3.07 -15.81 1.39
CA PHE A 256 3.33 -14.50 0.79
C PHE A 256 4.56 -13.84 1.44
N SER A 257 5.17 -12.89 0.72
CA SER A 257 6.22 -12.04 1.25
C SER A 257 5.64 -11.02 2.23
N PHE A 258 6.31 -10.70 3.33
CA PHE A 258 5.80 -9.81 4.36
C PHE A 258 6.80 -8.73 4.72
N ILE A 259 6.36 -7.48 4.65
CA ILE A 259 7.16 -6.33 5.09
C ILE A 259 6.36 -5.61 6.16
N TYR A 260 7.00 -5.31 7.28
CA TYR A 260 6.43 -4.51 8.34
C TYR A 260 7.17 -3.18 8.45
N THR A 261 6.44 -2.09 8.53
CA THR A 261 7.03 -0.78 8.86
C THR A 261 6.29 -0.15 10.01
N THR A 262 7.00 0.59 10.85
CA THR A 262 6.44 1.28 12.01
C THR A 262 7.28 2.50 12.37
N GLY A 263 6.65 3.50 12.98
CA GLY A 263 7.36 4.53 13.71
C GLY A 263 7.96 3.98 15.01
N ARG A 264 9.19 4.37 15.34
CA ARG A 264 9.86 3.99 16.60
C ARG A 264 9.08 4.46 17.82
N ARG A 265 8.38 5.60 17.73
CA ARG A 265 7.59 6.14 18.85
C ARG A 265 6.29 5.38 19.08
N GLU A 266 5.87 4.54 18.14
CA GLU A 266 4.65 3.74 18.28
C GLU A 266 4.82 2.51 19.19
N ILE A 267 6.06 2.07 19.35
CA ILE A 267 6.42 0.82 20.01
C ILE A 267 7.16 1.10 21.31
N ASP A 268 7.11 0.15 22.23
CA ASP A 268 7.86 0.28 23.49
C ASP A 268 9.38 0.13 23.28
N ASP A 269 10.13 0.37 24.36
CA ASP A 269 11.59 0.41 24.35
C ASP A 269 12.23 -0.94 23.96
N ARG A 270 11.47 -2.05 23.97
CA ARG A 270 11.96 -3.35 23.48
C ARG A 270 12.10 -3.38 21.96
N GLY A 271 11.42 -2.46 21.26
CA GLY A 271 11.47 -2.33 19.82
C GLY A 271 10.81 -3.50 19.07
N VAL A 272 11.18 -3.64 17.80
CA VAL A 272 10.72 -4.75 16.96
C VAL A 272 11.51 -6.01 17.30
N PRO A 273 10.85 -7.14 17.67
CA PRO A 273 11.53 -8.39 18.01
C PRO A 273 12.52 -8.84 16.94
N GLU A 274 13.72 -9.28 17.36
CA GLU A 274 14.76 -9.78 16.46
C GLU A 274 14.36 -11.06 15.73
N THR A 275 13.53 -11.87 16.38
CA THR A 275 12.99 -13.09 15.80
C THR A 275 11.66 -12.82 15.10
N SER A 276 11.36 -13.63 14.09
CA SER A 276 10.07 -13.63 13.41
C SER A 276 9.63 -15.07 13.17
N ASP A 277 8.48 -15.45 13.71
CA ASP A 277 7.90 -16.78 13.38
C ASP A 277 7.55 -16.87 11.89
N TRP A 278 7.31 -15.74 11.22
CA TRP A 278 7.11 -15.69 9.77
C TRP A 278 8.41 -15.95 9.01
N ALA A 279 9.53 -15.35 9.45
CA ALA A 279 10.85 -15.69 8.90
C ALA A 279 11.20 -17.17 9.16
N ARG A 280 10.85 -17.70 10.35
CA ARG A 280 11.02 -19.12 10.67
C ARG A 280 10.19 -20.02 9.74
N LYS A 281 8.94 -19.67 9.46
CA LYS A 281 8.07 -20.38 8.49
C LYS A 281 8.75 -20.55 7.13
N TYR A 282 9.54 -19.56 6.70
CA TYR A 282 10.25 -19.57 5.43
C TYR A 282 11.73 -19.94 5.51
N ASN A 283 12.20 -20.48 6.65
CA ASN A 283 13.59 -20.86 6.84
C ASN A 283 14.58 -19.74 6.44
N CYS A 284 14.21 -18.49 6.69
CA CYS A 284 15.09 -17.36 6.40
C CYS A 284 16.32 -17.39 7.34
N GLY A 285 17.41 -16.76 6.90
CA GLY A 285 18.58 -16.48 7.73
C GLY A 285 18.30 -15.48 8.84
N ALA A 286 19.31 -15.28 9.69
CA ALA A 286 19.23 -14.35 10.83
C ALA A 286 18.98 -12.90 10.36
N ARG A 287 18.18 -12.16 11.15
CA ARG A 287 17.90 -10.74 10.89
C ARG A 287 19.19 -9.96 10.80
N ARG A 288 19.34 -9.15 9.75
CA ARG A 288 20.49 -8.23 9.58
C ARG A 288 20.01 -6.83 9.27
N LYS A 289 20.69 -5.82 9.84
CA LYS A 289 20.52 -4.42 9.45
C LYS A 289 21.24 -4.21 8.11
N THR A 290 20.51 -3.81 7.08
CA THR A 290 21.09 -3.63 5.72
C THR A 290 21.43 -2.18 5.41
N GLY A 291 20.88 -1.23 6.15
CA GLY A 291 21.20 0.17 5.96
C GLY A 291 20.43 1.11 6.88
N GLU A 292 20.82 2.37 6.81
CA GLU A 292 20.08 3.51 7.32
C GLU A 292 19.64 4.36 6.12
N ILE A 293 18.36 4.69 6.08
CA ILE A 293 17.78 5.63 5.11
C ILE A 293 17.81 7.01 5.75
N VAL A 294 18.18 8.03 4.97
CA VAL A 294 18.17 9.43 5.41
C VAL A 294 17.32 10.26 4.47
N ASP A 295 16.13 10.62 4.93
CA ASP A 295 15.21 11.49 4.21
C ASP A 295 15.39 12.94 4.64
N THR A 296 15.74 13.80 3.69
CA THR A 296 15.80 15.26 3.88
C THR A 296 14.46 15.94 3.61
N LYS A 297 13.49 15.22 3.04
CA LYS A 297 12.13 15.69 2.77
C LYS A 297 11.14 15.03 3.72
N ALA A 298 10.08 15.77 4.06
CA ALA A 298 8.96 15.24 4.82
C ALA A 298 8.02 14.41 3.93
N GLY A 299 7.17 13.60 4.56
CA GLY A 299 5.97 13.05 3.93
C GLY A 299 4.87 14.11 3.76
N TYR A 300 3.77 13.72 3.10
CA TYR A 300 2.72 14.65 2.71
C TYR A 300 1.68 14.96 3.80
N VAL A 301 1.32 13.96 4.61
CA VAL A 301 0.15 13.99 5.48
C VAL A 301 0.49 13.66 6.92
N TYR A 302 -0.40 14.07 7.81
CA TYR A 302 -0.43 13.74 9.23
C TYR A 302 -1.87 13.79 9.75
N ASP A 303 -2.11 13.46 11.01
CA ASP A 303 -3.39 13.71 11.67
C ASP A 303 -3.51 15.17 12.10
N SER A 304 -4.21 15.98 11.30
CA SER A 304 -4.45 17.39 11.59
C SER A 304 -5.56 17.65 12.61
N THR A 305 -6.34 16.63 13.01
CA THR A 305 -7.52 16.81 13.86
C THR A 305 -7.19 17.06 15.34
N ARG A 306 -5.92 16.90 15.73
CA ARG A 306 -5.46 16.93 17.13
C ARG A 306 -4.14 17.70 17.32
N ILE A 307 -3.84 18.68 16.46
CA ILE A 307 -2.58 19.46 16.47
C ILE A 307 -2.32 20.15 17.82
N SER A 308 -3.36 20.58 18.53
CA SER A 308 -3.23 21.27 19.82
C SER A 308 -2.82 20.37 20.98
N GLN A 309 -2.86 19.04 20.82
CA GLN A 309 -2.59 18.06 21.86
C GLN A 309 -1.58 17.02 21.36
N GLN A 310 -0.44 17.43 20.83
CA GLN A 310 0.48 16.51 20.16
C GLN A 310 0.88 15.32 21.04
N ASN A 311 0.73 14.11 20.50
CA ASN A 311 1.24 12.88 21.09
C ASN A 311 2.28 12.28 20.15
N PRO A 312 3.58 12.29 20.51
CA PRO A 312 4.63 11.79 19.63
C PRO A 312 4.45 10.33 19.17
N ALA A 313 3.82 9.47 19.99
CA ALA A 313 3.53 8.09 19.60
C ALA A 313 2.44 8.01 18.52
N TRP A 314 1.48 8.93 18.55
CA TRP A 314 0.43 9.04 17.54
C TRP A 314 0.91 9.71 16.25
N GLY A 315 1.81 10.68 16.35
CA GLY A 315 2.39 11.38 15.22
C GLY A 315 2.46 12.88 15.44
N LEU A 316 3.47 13.50 14.84
CA LEU A 316 3.68 14.95 14.81
C LEU A 316 3.43 15.52 13.41
N LEU A 317 3.80 16.78 13.22
CA LEU A 317 3.87 17.38 11.88
C LEU A 317 4.88 16.61 11.00
N PRO A 318 4.63 16.49 9.68
CA PRO A 318 5.56 15.84 8.77
C PRO A 318 6.91 16.56 8.78
N GLY A 319 7.97 15.78 8.93
CA GLY A 319 9.35 16.27 8.90
C GLY A 319 10.29 15.30 8.20
N PRO A 320 11.54 15.71 7.91
CA PRO A 320 12.60 14.78 7.51
C PRO A 320 12.80 13.70 8.57
N GLY A 321 13.56 12.66 8.24
CA GLY A 321 13.73 11.54 9.16
C GLY A 321 14.76 10.53 8.71
N LYS A 322 14.97 9.55 9.58
CA LYS A 322 15.80 8.39 9.30
C LYS A 322 14.97 7.12 9.45
N ALA A 323 15.39 6.05 8.79
CA ALA A 323 14.84 4.73 9.05
C ALA A 323 15.91 3.66 9.04
N GLU A 324 15.71 2.63 9.85
CA GLU A 324 16.54 1.44 9.87
C GLU A 324 15.85 0.32 9.10
N VAL A 325 16.58 -0.32 8.19
CA VAL A 325 16.07 -1.46 7.41
C VAL A 325 16.69 -2.74 7.95
N TYR A 326 15.82 -3.68 8.32
CA TYR A 326 16.18 -5.01 8.77
C TYR A 326 15.59 -6.04 7.79
N VAL A 327 16.41 -6.95 7.29
CA VAL A 327 15.95 -8.05 6.43
C VAL A 327 16.29 -9.40 7.05
N TYR A 328 15.44 -10.38 6.79
CA TYR A 328 15.75 -11.79 6.99
C TYR A 328 16.16 -12.36 5.64
N PRO A 329 17.46 -12.58 5.38
CA PRO A 329 17.94 -13.00 4.07
C PRO A 329 17.57 -14.46 3.77
N ASP A 330 17.77 -14.88 2.52
CA ASP A 330 17.76 -16.30 2.13
C ASP A 330 16.46 -17.06 2.46
N CYS A 331 15.33 -16.36 2.50
CA CYS A 331 14.04 -16.98 2.67
C CYS A 331 13.70 -17.92 1.50
N LYS A 332 13.01 -19.02 1.82
CA LYS A 332 12.53 -20.01 0.87
C LYS A 332 11.75 -19.36 -0.30
N ASP A 333 11.94 -19.91 -1.49
CA ASP A 333 11.23 -19.55 -2.74
C ASP A 333 11.39 -18.08 -3.18
N GLY A 334 12.41 -17.37 -2.67
CA GLY A 334 12.65 -15.96 -2.98
C GLY A 334 11.65 -15.02 -2.31
N ARG A 335 11.12 -15.41 -1.15
CA ARG A 335 10.24 -14.55 -0.33
C ARG A 335 11.04 -13.45 0.34
N VAL A 336 10.35 -12.36 0.63
CA VAL A 336 10.93 -11.23 1.36
C VAL A 336 10.27 -11.18 2.73
N VAL A 337 11.08 -11.15 3.78
CA VAL A 337 10.66 -10.81 5.14
C VAL A 337 11.54 -9.68 5.65
N ALA A 338 10.93 -8.53 5.98
CA ALA A 338 11.67 -7.34 6.39
C ALA A 338 10.91 -6.49 7.41
N ASP A 339 11.66 -5.78 8.24
CA ASP A 339 11.17 -4.77 9.17
C ASP A 339 11.83 -3.43 8.85
N VAL A 340 11.05 -2.36 8.72
CA VAL A 340 11.54 -0.98 8.53
C VAL A 340 11.08 -0.12 9.70
N VAL A 341 12.03 0.43 10.45
CA VAL A 341 11.72 1.23 11.65
C VAL A 341 12.06 2.68 11.38
N ARG A 342 11.04 3.52 11.29
CA ARG A 342 11.19 4.97 11.09
C ARG A 342 11.54 5.63 12.42
N LEU A 343 12.76 6.16 12.52
CA LEU A 343 13.29 6.80 13.72
C LEU A 343 12.59 8.14 13.93
N ASP A 344 12.25 8.43 15.19
CA ASP A 344 11.53 9.65 15.59
C ASP A 344 10.16 9.88 14.93
N LYS A 345 9.55 8.82 14.38
CA LYS A 345 8.21 8.88 13.79
C LYS A 345 7.17 8.20 14.65
N GLY A 346 5.97 8.77 14.65
CA GLY A 346 4.75 8.20 15.19
C GLY A 346 3.82 7.61 14.13
N HIS A 347 2.64 7.20 14.57
CA HIS A 347 1.68 6.41 13.79
C HIS A 347 1.15 7.07 12.52
N THR A 348 0.88 8.37 12.57
CA THR A 348 0.11 9.09 11.54
C THR A 348 0.97 9.98 10.66
N GLU A 349 2.28 10.06 10.90
CA GLU A 349 3.21 10.80 10.04
C GLU A 349 3.38 10.08 8.70
N GLY A 350 3.00 10.71 7.58
CA GLY A 350 3.19 10.18 6.24
C GLY A 350 4.64 9.80 5.97
N LEU A 351 4.84 8.73 5.19
CA LEU A 351 6.15 8.20 4.85
C LEU A 351 6.91 9.19 3.97
N GLU A 352 8.20 9.30 4.26
CA GLU A 352 9.14 10.13 3.53
C GLU A 352 9.52 9.47 2.18
N PRO A 353 10.01 10.24 1.19
CA PRO A 353 10.24 9.73 -0.16
C PRO A 353 11.22 8.55 -0.25
N GLN A 354 12.39 8.59 0.42
CA GLN A 354 13.38 7.52 0.32
C GLN A 354 12.94 6.27 1.09
N VAL A 355 12.31 6.41 2.26
CA VAL A 355 11.67 5.28 2.95
C VAL A 355 10.60 4.64 2.07
N THR A 356 9.80 5.47 1.39
CA THR A 356 8.78 4.98 0.45
C THR A 356 9.41 4.19 -0.70
N GLU A 357 10.46 4.73 -1.31
CA GLU A 357 11.17 4.05 -2.40
C GLU A 357 11.80 2.73 -1.95
N GLU A 358 12.37 2.67 -0.75
CA GLU A 358 12.97 1.45 -0.22
C GLU A 358 11.94 0.35 0.03
N LEU A 359 10.76 0.71 0.57
CA LEU A 359 9.66 -0.25 0.71
C LEU A 359 9.21 -0.80 -0.65
N ILE A 360 9.16 0.05 -1.69
CA ILE A 360 8.88 -0.38 -3.06
C ILE A 360 9.96 -1.35 -3.56
N LYS A 361 11.25 -1.04 -3.35
CA LYS A 361 12.36 -1.93 -3.75
C LYS A 361 12.25 -3.30 -3.07
N LEU A 362 11.94 -3.33 -1.77
CA LEU A 362 11.70 -4.58 -1.04
C LEU A 362 10.52 -5.35 -1.64
N MET A 363 9.40 -4.69 -1.94
CA MET A 363 8.25 -5.33 -2.59
C MET A 363 8.62 -5.93 -3.96
N LEU A 364 9.37 -5.20 -4.78
CA LEU A 364 9.75 -5.62 -6.13
C LEU A 364 10.83 -6.70 -6.16
N SER A 365 11.59 -6.85 -5.08
CA SER A 365 12.59 -7.92 -4.92
C SER A 365 11.97 -9.28 -4.62
N ALA A 366 10.71 -9.32 -4.17
CA ALA A 366 10.00 -10.57 -3.93
C ALA A 366 9.62 -11.28 -5.22
N ARG A 367 9.63 -12.61 -5.17
CA ARG A 367 8.99 -13.43 -6.21
C ARG A 367 7.48 -13.23 -6.20
N GLY A 368 6.89 -13.00 -7.38
CA GLY A 368 5.44 -12.93 -7.60
C GLY A 368 4.92 -14.03 -8.54
N GLY A 369 3.73 -13.82 -9.07
CA GLY A 369 3.13 -14.63 -10.14
C GLY A 369 1.93 -15.48 -9.71
N LYS A 370 1.40 -15.30 -8.49
CA LYS A 370 0.21 -16.03 -8.05
C LYS A 370 -1.02 -15.81 -8.93
N ILE A 371 -1.29 -14.56 -9.34
CA ILE A 371 -2.41 -14.25 -10.25
C ILE A 371 -2.25 -14.94 -11.61
N GLN A 372 -1.03 -15.07 -12.12
CA GLN A 372 -0.75 -15.75 -13.39
C GLN A 372 -1.06 -17.26 -13.29
N GLN A 373 -0.86 -17.86 -12.11
CA GLN A 373 -1.07 -19.28 -11.83
C GLN A 373 -2.48 -19.60 -11.36
N ALA A 374 -3.23 -18.59 -10.88
CA ALA A 374 -4.61 -18.74 -10.48
C ALA A 374 -5.44 -19.23 -11.68
N ARG A 375 -6.14 -20.35 -11.44
CA ARG A 375 -7.00 -20.99 -12.45
C ARG A 375 -8.20 -20.12 -12.76
#